data_AF-A0A4R9JA07-F1
#
_entry.id   AF-A0A4R9JA07-F1
#
_cell.length_a   1.000
_cell.length_b   1.000
_cell.length_c   1.000
_cell.angle_alpha   90.00
_cell.angle_beta   90.00
_cell.angle_gamma   90.00
#
_symmetry.space_group_name_H-M   'P 1'
#
loop_
_entity.id
_entity.type
_entity.pdbx_description
1 polymer ?
#
loop_
_entity_poly.entity_id
_entity_poly.type
_entity_poly.pdbx_seq_one_letter_code
_entity_poly.pdbx_strand_id
1 'polypeptide(L)'
;MQEGFILKLIFLESSLFSGLLIMSLDPWISESANIRKETKNPYSGGCTFIIGILAFGVFGSIASLFFGVMLLTGEEKIFPGFGFFFCISLVTIFIITMRNYRKASHIVKTIEIQTNTSLLSLRETGKSDVELSLSEFISYMILFRAERSSSTGSSINTNSTWKYWDLYLVYRDGSCILLETFRDGNSLKQGLEFFKSKLPLPVLDRSDLRITNPESKDIPHNQDPKKIEPSVWVKTESKDQGTKIEIIEPKSIGKTFITLLVPALFYGAWFTVVNSFFGNFENLIFLIFIIPFSVFFLGITTLMTVFILFKKTEVIANSLELKLRYSTRIPILSSLLYKERRFPLSSIRNVRTIRMEQDNQILCIALKSSNGLKQRTFLDFLYNIQGVNLSAKQLPGDAELLGIITLASWLPKGPGYSDLVYAENVLESVLGLREESLTFSNLASSTKK
;
A
#
# COMPACT_ATOMS: atom_id res chain seq x y z
N MET A 1 14.11 -7.46 -4.71
CA MET A 1 13.19 -6.69 -5.57
C MET A 1 12.05 -7.63 -6.05
N GLN A 2 11.15 -8.14 -5.18
CA GLN A 2 10.23 -9.21 -5.59
C GLN A 2 8.93 -9.48 -4.78
N GLU A 3 8.64 -8.79 -3.66
CA GLU A 3 7.34 -8.98 -2.98
C GLU A 3 6.22 -8.10 -3.53
N GLY A 4 6.58 -6.89 -3.95
CA GLY A 4 5.74 -6.06 -4.80
C GLY A 4 5.74 -6.51 -6.26
N PHE A 5 6.02 -7.78 -6.60
CA PHE A 5 6.00 -8.24 -8.00
C PHE A 5 4.95 -9.34 -8.25
N ILE A 6 4.43 -10.03 -7.23
CA ILE A 6 3.55 -11.21 -7.44
C ILE A 6 2.09 -10.98 -7.01
N LEU A 7 1.85 -10.31 -5.88
CA LEU A 7 0.55 -9.64 -5.66
C LEU A 7 0.36 -8.49 -6.64
N LYS A 8 1.48 -7.96 -7.14
CA LYS A 8 1.49 -7.28 -8.42
C LYS A 8 1.09 -8.29 -9.53
N LEU A 9 1.85 -9.28 -9.99
CA LEU A 9 1.42 -10.12 -11.15
C LEU A 9 -0.03 -10.67 -11.17
N ILE A 10 -0.66 -10.96 -10.03
CA ILE A 10 -2.06 -11.42 -9.97
C ILE A 10 -3.08 -10.25 -10.01
N PHE A 11 -2.69 -9.02 -9.63
CA PHE A 11 -3.49 -7.78 -9.70
C PHE A 11 -2.87 -6.64 -10.54
N LEU A 12 -1.77 -6.90 -11.25
CA LEU A 12 -0.91 -5.94 -11.94
C LEU A 12 -0.82 -6.27 -13.41
N GLU A 13 -2.00 -6.33 -14.00
CA GLU A 13 -2.21 -5.58 -15.22
C GLU A 13 -3.04 -4.32 -14.95
N SER A 14 -2.78 -3.65 -13.84
CA SER A 14 -3.28 -2.30 -13.58
C SER A 14 -2.18 -1.23 -13.55
N SER A 15 -0.95 -1.56 -13.13
CA SER A 15 0.16 -0.60 -13.18
C SER A 15 1.02 -0.66 -14.45
N LEU A 16 1.00 -1.76 -15.21
CA LEU A 16 1.63 -1.79 -16.54
C LEU A 16 0.76 -1.05 -17.58
N PHE A 17 -0.56 -1.02 -17.37
CA PHE A 17 -1.49 -0.14 -18.09
C PHE A 17 -1.63 1.27 -17.47
N SER A 18 -1.10 1.50 -16.26
CA SER A 18 -1.14 2.82 -15.61
C SER A 18 -0.35 3.90 -16.36
N GLY A 19 0.61 3.52 -17.21
CA GLY A 19 1.29 4.46 -18.11
C GLY A 19 0.47 4.83 -19.35
N LEU A 20 -0.56 4.04 -19.68
CA LEU A 20 -1.38 4.20 -20.89
C LEU A 20 -2.75 4.84 -20.62
N LEU A 21 -3.25 4.77 -19.38
CA LEU A 21 -4.50 5.41 -18.96
C LEU A 21 -4.26 6.21 -17.69
N ILE A 22 -3.58 7.36 -17.82
CA ILE A 22 -3.75 8.40 -16.81
C ILE A 22 -5.08 9.05 -17.11
N MET A 23 -6.11 8.55 -16.43
CA MET A 23 -7.41 9.21 -16.34
C MET A 23 -7.19 10.66 -15.89
N SER A 24 -7.98 11.57 -16.47
CA SER A 24 -7.95 13.00 -16.16
C SER A 24 -7.89 13.22 -14.65
N LEU A 25 -7.09 14.20 -14.21
CA LEU A 25 -7.14 14.69 -12.83
C LEU A 25 -8.60 15.03 -12.51
N ASP A 26 -9.21 14.28 -11.59
CA ASP A 26 -10.57 14.57 -11.14
C ASP A 26 -10.59 16.02 -10.60
N PRO A 27 -11.45 16.90 -11.13
CA PRO A 27 -11.38 18.31 -10.84
C PRO A 27 -11.79 18.60 -9.38
N TRP A 28 -11.17 19.62 -8.80
CA TRP A 28 -11.66 20.19 -7.55
C TRP A 28 -12.99 20.90 -7.79
N ILE A 29 -13.99 20.55 -6.99
CA ILE A 29 -15.28 21.23 -6.95
C ILE A 29 -15.16 22.33 -5.90
N SER A 30 -15.23 23.59 -6.32
CA SER A 30 -15.25 24.74 -5.41
C SER A 30 -16.67 25.24 -5.24
N GLU A 31 -17.14 25.27 -4.00
CA GLU A 31 -18.36 25.98 -3.61
C GLU A 31 -17.97 27.22 -2.79
N SER A 32 -18.94 28.02 -2.37
CA SER A 32 -18.68 29.27 -1.64
C SER A 32 -17.98 29.04 -0.30
N ALA A 33 -18.27 27.91 0.37
CA ALA A 33 -17.86 27.59 1.73
C ALA A 33 -16.98 26.33 1.87
N ASN A 34 -16.72 25.63 0.76
CA ASN A 34 -15.93 24.42 0.74
C ASN A 34 -15.17 24.28 -0.57
N ILE A 35 -14.10 23.50 -0.55
CA ILE A 35 -13.52 22.90 -1.75
C ILE A 35 -13.42 21.39 -1.52
N ARG A 36 -13.82 20.59 -2.50
CA ARG A 36 -13.79 19.13 -2.40
C ARG A 36 -13.23 18.49 -3.65
N LYS A 37 -12.54 17.37 -3.47
CA LYS A 37 -12.11 16.48 -4.53
C LYS A 37 -12.62 15.08 -4.23
N GLU A 38 -13.32 14.51 -5.19
CA GLU A 38 -13.74 13.12 -5.18
C GLU A 38 -12.84 12.34 -6.12
N THR A 39 -12.17 11.31 -5.59
CA THR A 39 -11.35 10.40 -6.38
C THR A 39 -12.07 9.06 -6.43
N LYS A 40 -12.39 8.62 -7.65
CA LYS A 40 -12.98 7.30 -7.87
C LYS A 40 -11.87 6.28 -8.07
N ASN A 41 -12.17 5.02 -7.76
CA ASN A 41 -11.20 3.95 -8.00
C ASN A 41 -10.78 3.93 -9.49
N PRO A 42 -9.49 4.20 -9.82
CA PRO A 42 -9.02 4.25 -11.20
C PRO A 42 -9.07 2.87 -11.87
N TYR A 43 -9.16 1.81 -11.08
CA TYR A 43 -9.28 0.44 -11.55
C TYR A 43 -10.74 0.01 -11.75
N SER A 44 -11.67 0.92 -12.02
CA SER A 44 -13.09 0.58 -12.20
C SER A 44 -13.45 0.21 -13.65
N GLY A 45 -12.71 0.68 -14.66
CA GLY A 45 -13.17 0.69 -16.05
C GLY A 45 -12.67 -0.38 -17.03
N GLY A 46 -11.47 -0.97 -16.85
CA GLY A 46 -10.82 -1.72 -17.96
C GLY A 46 -10.09 -3.02 -17.62
N CYS A 47 -9.76 -3.29 -16.36
CA CYS A 47 -8.95 -4.48 -16.03
C CYS A 47 -9.75 -5.79 -15.99
N THR A 48 -11.08 -5.78 -15.92
CA THR A 48 -11.89 -7.02 -15.85
C THR A 48 -11.84 -7.86 -17.11
N PHE A 49 -11.88 -7.23 -18.28
CA PHE A 49 -11.79 -7.92 -19.55
C PHE A 49 -10.39 -8.53 -19.76
N ILE A 50 -9.36 -7.77 -19.39
CA ILE A 50 -7.96 -8.19 -19.49
C ILE A 50 -7.61 -9.30 -18.47
N ILE A 51 -8.03 -9.16 -17.21
CA ILE A 51 -7.91 -10.21 -16.19
C ILE A 51 -8.70 -11.45 -16.61
N GLY A 52 -9.87 -11.27 -17.24
CA GLY A 52 -10.63 -12.35 -17.85
C GLY A 52 -9.85 -13.06 -18.95
N ILE A 53 -9.30 -12.33 -19.92
CA ILE A 53 -8.50 -12.91 -21.01
C ILE A 53 -7.23 -13.59 -20.48
N LEU A 54 -6.52 -12.99 -19.53
CA LEU A 54 -5.34 -13.60 -18.92
C LEU A 54 -5.69 -14.87 -18.15
N ALA A 55 -6.76 -14.84 -17.35
CA ALA A 55 -7.23 -16.01 -16.64
C ALA A 55 -7.69 -17.11 -17.62
N PHE A 56 -8.56 -16.80 -18.58
CA PHE A 56 -9.02 -17.77 -19.57
C PHE A 56 -7.90 -18.24 -20.51
N GLY A 57 -6.95 -17.37 -20.87
CA GLY A 57 -5.83 -17.68 -21.76
C GLY A 57 -4.78 -18.55 -21.08
N VAL A 58 -4.28 -18.14 -19.91
CA VAL A 58 -3.27 -18.92 -19.17
C VAL A 58 -3.88 -20.23 -18.67
N PHE A 59 -5.03 -20.16 -17.99
CA PHE A 59 -5.61 -21.35 -17.39
C PHE A 59 -6.35 -22.24 -18.39
N GLY A 60 -6.95 -21.67 -19.44
CA GLY A 60 -7.51 -22.44 -20.55
C GLY A 60 -6.42 -23.14 -21.36
N SER A 61 -5.25 -22.53 -21.54
CA SER A 61 -4.09 -23.22 -22.14
C SER A 61 -3.60 -24.36 -21.25
N ILE A 62 -3.50 -24.15 -19.93
CA ILE A 62 -3.12 -25.22 -18.98
C ILE A 62 -4.16 -26.36 -19.02
N ALA A 63 -5.46 -26.04 -18.98
CA ALA A 63 -6.52 -27.04 -19.03
C ALA A 63 -6.52 -27.80 -20.38
N SER A 64 -6.45 -27.09 -21.51
CA SER A 64 -6.38 -27.68 -22.85
C SER A 64 -5.17 -28.59 -23.01
N LEU A 65 -4.03 -28.21 -22.43
CA LEU A 65 -2.80 -29.02 -22.44
C LEU A 65 -2.96 -30.27 -21.57
N PHE A 66 -3.58 -30.17 -20.39
CA PHE A 66 -3.92 -31.34 -19.56
C PHE A 66 -4.91 -32.30 -20.26
N PHE A 67 -5.95 -31.77 -20.90
CA PHE A 67 -6.92 -32.57 -21.66
C PHE A 67 -6.30 -33.18 -22.93
N GLY A 68 -5.44 -32.45 -23.62
CA GLY A 68 -4.70 -32.93 -24.79
C GLY A 68 -3.71 -34.05 -24.44
N VAL A 69 -3.02 -33.95 -23.31
CA VAL A 69 -2.16 -35.02 -22.78
C VAL A 69 -2.99 -36.25 -22.41
N MET A 70 -4.18 -36.07 -21.83
CA MET A 70 -5.10 -37.18 -21.52
C MET A 70 -5.54 -37.96 -22.77
N LEU A 71 -5.90 -37.22 -23.83
CA LEU A 71 -6.31 -37.79 -25.12
C LEU A 71 -5.18 -38.58 -25.82
N LEU A 72 -3.94 -38.14 -25.65
CA LEU A 72 -2.76 -38.77 -26.27
C LEU A 72 -2.21 -39.96 -25.48
N THR A 73 -2.41 -40.01 -24.16
CA THR A 73 -1.80 -41.03 -23.27
C THR A 73 -2.77 -42.14 -22.83
N GLY A 74 -4.08 -41.96 -23.00
CA GLY A 74 -5.08 -42.98 -22.66
C GLY A 74 -5.21 -43.28 -21.16
N GLU A 75 -4.66 -42.44 -20.29
CA GLU A 75 -4.70 -42.62 -18.82
C GLU A 75 -6.09 -42.27 -18.26
N GLU A 76 -7.00 -43.25 -18.26
CA GLU A 76 -8.44 -43.03 -17.98
C GLU A 76 -8.85 -42.76 -16.52
N LYS A 77 -7.98 -42.93 -15.51
CA LYS A 77 -8.48 -43.12 -14.14
C LYS A 77 -8.29 -41.99 -13.12
N ILE A 78 -7.39 -41.01 -13.35
CA ILE A 78 -7.10 -39.96 -12.35
C ILE A 78 -7.29 -38.53 -12.92
N PHE A 79 -7.06 -38.35 -14.21
CA PHE A 79 -7.01 -37.04 -14.85
C PHE A 79 -8.35 -36.32 -15.08
N PRO A 80 -9.51 -36.98 -15.31
CA PRO A 80 -10.79 -36.29 -15.53
C PRO A 80 -11.30 -35.56 -14.28
N GLY A 81 -11.15 -36.17 -13.10
CA GLY A 81 -11.54 -35.58 -11.82
C GLY A 81 -10.68 -34.37 -11.46
N PHE A 82 -9.36 -34.44 -11.73
CA PHE A 82 -8.45 -33.31 -11.55
C PHE A 82 -8.76 -32.16 -12.52
N GLY A 83 -8.99 -32.46 -13.81
CA GLY A 83 -9.39 -31.46 -14.80
C GLY A 83 -10.70 -30.75 -14.44
N PHE A 84 -11.71 -31.49 -13.97
CA PHE A 84 -12.98 -30.92 -13.51
C PHE A 84 -12.82 -30.06 -12.26
N PHE A 85 -12.07 -30.54 -11.25
CA PHE A 85 -11.74 -29.78 -10.05
C PHE A 85 -10.98 -28.49 -10.37
N PHE A 86 -10.01 -28.57 -11.28
CA PHE A 86 -9.23 -27.42 -11.75
C PHE A 86 -10.13 -26.38 -12.43
N CYS A 87 -10.96 -26.79 -13.40
CA CYS A 87 -11.92 -25.92 -14.07
C CYS A 87 -12.91 -25.23 -13.11
N ILE A 88 -13.50 -25.99 -12.16
CA ILE A 88 -14.41 -25.41 -11.16
C ILE A 88 -13.69 -24.40 -10.27
N SER A 89 -12.47 -24.72 -9.85
CA SER A 89 -11.69 -23.84 -8.99
C SER A 89 -11.32 -22.53 -9.69
N LEU A 90 -11.01 -22.59 -10.99
CA LEU A 90 -10.76 -21.42 -11.82
C LEU A 90 -11.99 -20.54 -11.98
N VAL A 91 -13.13 -21.14 -12.32
CA VAL A 91 -14.41 -20.42 -12.41
C VAL A 91 -14.73 -19.75 -11.08
N THR A 92 -14.47 -20.43 -9.96
CA THR A 92 -14.67 -19.89 -8.62
C THR A 92 -13.75 -18.71 -8.32
N ILE A 93 -12.44 -18.83 -8.60
CA ILE A 93 -11.47 -17.74 -8.44
C ILE A 93 -11.84 -16.54 -9.32
N PHE A 94 -12.24 -16.78 -10.57
CA PHE A 94 -12.68 -15.75 -11.50
C PHE A 94 -13.92 -15.01 -10.98
N ILE A 95 -14.96 -15.73 -10.56
CA ILE A 95 -16.19 -15.13 -10.01
C ILE A 95 -15.89 -14.31 -8.75
N ILE A 96 -15.05 -14.82 -7.84
CA ILE A 96 -14.70 -14.09 -6.61
C ILE A 96 -13.89 -12.83 -6.94
N THR A 97 -12.94 -12.93 -7.88
CA THR A 97 -12.14 -11.78 -8.33
C THR A 97 -13.02 -10.71 -8.97
N MET A 98 -13.93 -11.10 -9.87
CA MET A 98 -14.91 -10.20 -10.49
C MET A 98 -15.82 -9.53 -9.46
N ARG A 99 -16.29 -10.29 -8.46
CA ARG A 99 -17.15 -9.75 -7.39
C ARG A 99 -16.39 -8.76 -6.50
N ASN A 100 -15.13 -9.05 -6.18
CA ASN A 100 -14.28 -8.15 -5.40
C ASN A 100 -13.93 -6.89 -6.19
N TYR A 101 -13.61 -7.02 -7.47
CA TYR A 101 -13.39 -5.90 -8.38
C TYR A 101 -14.61 -4.98 -8.45
N ARG A 102 -15.81 -5.54 -8.69
CA ARG A 102 -17.06 -4.75 -8.73
C ARG A 102 -17.36 -4.05 -7.41
N LYS A 103 -16.98 -4.62 -6.28
CA LYS A 103 -17.08 -3.93 -4.98
C LYS A 103 -16.06 -2.80 -4.88
N ALA A 104 -14.82 -3.04 -5.33
CA ALA A 104 -13.76 -2.05 -5.32
C ALA A 104 -14.06 -0.87 -6.25
N SER A 105 -14.74 -1.07 -7.37
CA SER A 105 -15.10 -0.01 -8.33
C SER A 105 -16.06 1.04 -7.76
N HIS A 106 -16.80 0.72 -6.68
CA HIS A 106 -17.68 1.65 -5.99
C HIS A 106 -16.99 2.45 -4.88
N ILE A 107 -15.70 2.21 -4.63
CA ILE A 107 -14.95 2.97 -3.63
C ILE A 107 -14.70 4.38 -4.17
N VAL A 108 -15.15 5.36 -3.40
CA VAL A 108 -14.88 6.78 -3.58
C VAL A 108 -14.12 7.27 -2.35
N LYS A 109 -13.10 8.08 -2.60
CA LYS A 109 -12.38 8.83 -1.56
C LYS A 109 -12.65 10.31 -1.76
N THR A 110 -12.85 11.03 -0.67
CA THR A 110 -13.12 12.46 -0.72
C THR A 110 -12.14 13.18 0.20
N ILE A 111 -11.52 14.24 -0.33
CA ILE A 111 -10.84 15.27 0.46
C ILE A 111 -11.72 16.50 0.40
N GLU A 112 -12.17 16.99 1.55
CA GLU A 112 -13.03 18.16 1.66
C GLU A 112 -12.39 19.15 2.63
N ILE A 113 -12.20 20.40 2.19
CA ILE A 113 -11.72 21.50 3.01
C ILE A 113 -12.91 22.43 3.22
N GLN A 114 -13.39 22.49 4.44
CA GLN A 114 -14.56 23.27 4.84
C GLN A 114 -14.09 24.55 5.53
N THR A 115 -14.17 25.69 4.84
CA THR A 115 -13.67 26.97 5.36
C THR A 115 -14.57 27.53 6.47
N ASN A 116 -15.86 27.16 6.51
CA ASN A 116 -16.79 27.65 7.52
C ASN A 116 -16.54 27.01 8.89
N THR A 117 -16.35 25.69 8.92
CA THR A 117 -16.06 24.92 10.14
C THR A 117 -14.57 24.89 10.48
N SER A 118 -13.72 25.38 9.57
CA SER A 118 -12.27 25.28 9.67
C SER A 118 -11.78 23.84 9.82
N LEU A 119 -12.38 22.90 9.08
CA LEU A 119 -12.04 21.48 9.12
C LEU A 119 -11.62 20.96 7.75
N LEU A 120 -10.65 20.04 7.75
CA LEU A 120 -10.37 19.14 6.64
C LEU A 120 -10.99 17.78 6.95
N SER A 121 -11.88 17.31 6.09
CA SER A 121 -12.50 15.99 6.19
C SER A 121 -11.95 15.05 5.12
N LEU A 122 -11.51 13.88 5.55
CA LEU A 122 -11.11 12.76 4.70
C LEU A 122 -12.15 11.66 4.84
N ARG A 123 -12.86 11.37 3.74
CA ARG A 123 -13.90 10.33 3.70
C ARG A 123 -13.51 9.20 2.76
N GLU A 124 -13.82 7.97 3.14
CA GLU A 124 -13.69 6.79 2.27
C GLU A 124 -14.96 5.95 2.36
N THR A 125 -15.44 5.44 1.22
CA THR A 125 -16.67 4.63 1.19
C THR A 125 -16.61 3.45 2.16
N GLY A 126 -17.54 3.44 3.13
CA GLY A 126 -17.69 2.35 4.11
C GLY A 126 -16.65 2.35 5.23
N LYS A 127 -15.99 3.49 5.50
CA LYS A 127 -15.06 3.68 6.62
C LYS A 127 -15.44 4.94 7.41
N SER A 128 -14.96 5.05 8.65
CA SER A 128 -15.17 6.24 9.48
C SER A 128 -14.41 7.44 8.90
N ASP A 129 -15.03 8.61 8.96
CA ASP A 129 -14.46 9.87 8.53
C ASP A 129 -13.32 10.30 9.46
N VAL A 130 -12.30 10.95 8.90
CA VAL A 130 -11.25 11.62 9.68
C VAL A 130 -11.38 13.12 9.48
N GLU A 131 -11.45 13.87 10.58
CA GLU A 131 -11.46 15.33 10.58
C GLU A 131 -10.16 15.84 11.19
N LEU A 132 -9.57 16.88 10.59
CA LEU A 132 -8.38 17.58 11.06
C LEU A 132 -8.65 19.08 11.09
N SER A 133 -8.11 19.79 12.07
CA SER A 133 -8.34 21.23 12.17
C SER A 133 -7.49 22.00 11.16
N LEU A 134 -8.11 22.90 10.39
CA LEU A 134 -7.39 23.72 9.42
C LEU A 134 -6.35 24.64 10.08
N SER A 135 -6.58 25.05 11.33
CA SER A 135 -5.66 25.90 12.11
C SER A 135 -4.37 25.18 12.52
N GLU A 136 -4.32 23.86 12.44
CA GLU A 136 -3.16 23.06 12.82
C GLU A 136 -2.27 22.69 11.62
N PHE A 137 -2.68 23.05 10.39
CA PHE A 137 -1.79 22.98 9.23
C PHE A 137 -0.84 24.15 9.20
N ILE A 138 0.43 23.86 8.90
CA ILE A 138 1.53 24.82 9.05
C ILE A 138 2.15 25.23 7.72
N SER A 139 1.95 24.46 6.63
CA SER A 139 2.47 24.81 5.32
C SER A 139 1.88 23.98 4.18
N TYR A 140 2.00 24.52 2.97
CA TYR A 140 2.11 23.71 1.75
C TYR A 140 3.56 23.27 1.54
N MET A 141 3.78 22.01 1.19
CA MET A 141 5.10 21.49 0.81
C MET A 141 5.07 20.97 -0.62
N ILE A 142 6.03 21.41 -1.45
CA ILE A 142 6.12 21.03 -2.85
C ILE A 142 7.31 20.09 -3.04
N LEU A 143 7.05 18.90 -3.57
CA LEU A 143 8.06 17.89 -3.87
C LEU A 143 8.13 17.60 -5.36
N PHE A 144 9.34 17.48 -5.89
CA PHE A 144 9.57 17.01 -7.26
C PHE A 144 9.71 15.48 -7.30
N ARG A 145 9.06 14.84 -8.28
CA ARG A 145 9.19 13.41 -8.55
C ARG A 145 9.40 13.18 -10.04
N ALA A 146 10.34 12.30 -10.36
CA ALA A 146 10.58 11.83 -11.72
C ALA A 146 10.34 10.31 -11.81
N GLU A 147 9.56 9.88 -12.78
CA GLU A 147 9.29 8.47 -13.06
C GLU A 147 9.86 8.10 -14.43
N ARG A 148 10.63 7.00 -14.49
CA ARG A 148 11.09 6.46 -15.79
C ARG A 148 9.93 5.73 -16.44
N SER A 149 9.71 5.97 -17.73
CA SER A 149 8.79 5.15 -18.51
C SER A 149 9.28 3.70 -18.49
N SER A 150 8.47 2.80 -17.95
CA SER A 150 8.78 1.37 -17.94
C SER A 150 8.36 0.76 -19.28
N SER A 151 9.10 1.03 -20.35
CA SER A 151 9.00 0.26 -21.59
C SER A 151 10.03 -0.88 -21.57
N THR A 152 9.65 -2.03 -21.02
CA THR A 152 10.23 -3.31 -21.42
C THR A 152 9.72 -3.63 -22.83
N GLY A 153 10.33 -3.00 -23.83
CA GLY A 153 10.08 -3.23 -25.24
C GLY A 153 11.32 -2.81 -26.00
N SER A 154 11.97 -3.77 -26.66
CA SER A 154 13.16 -3.56 -27.49
C SER A 154 12.82 -2.70 -28.71
N SER A 155 12.73 -1.38 -28.54
CA SER A 155 12.74 -0.43 -29.64
C SER A 155 13.28 0.92 -29.16
N ILE A 156 14.54 1.12 -29.53
CA ILE A 156 15.35 2.33 -29.68
C ILE A 156 14.54 3.66 -29.68
N ASN A 157 15.01 4.61 -28.85
CA ASN A 157 14.84 6.08 -28.92
C ASN A 157 13.53 6.77 -28.49
N THR A 158 13.04 6.55 -27.27
CA THR A 158 12.38 7.65 -26.48
C THR A 158 12.55 7.43 -24.97
N ASN A 159 13.62 7.98 -24.37
CA ASN A 159 13.77 8.08 -22.92
C ASN A 159 12.82 9.15 -22.34
N SER A 160 11.50 8.94 -22.42
CA SER A 160 10.52 9.85 -21.81
C SER A 160 10.49 9.64 -20.30
N THR A 161 11.18 10.50 -19.56
CA THR A 161 11.07 10.55 -18.09
C THR A 161 9.89 11.46 -17.76
N TRP A 162 8.89 10.94 -17.06
CA TRP A 162 7.74 11.72 -16.63
C TRP A 162 8.12 12.52 -15.40
N LYS A 163 7.74 13.80 -15.39
CA LYS A 163 8.05 14.73 -14.30
C LYS A 163 6.75 15.15 -13.63
N TYR A 164 6.77 15.18 -12.31
CA TYR A 164 5.64 15.50 -11.47
C TYR A 164 6.04 16.44 -10.34
N TRP A 165 5.13 17.33 -9.98
CA TRP A 165 5.21 18.16 -8.79
C TRP A 165 4.04 17.82 -7.90
N ASP A 166 4.33 17.28 -6.72
CA ASP A 166 3.35 16.85 -5.75
C ASP A 166 3.18 17.96 -4.70
N LEU A 167 1.95 18.46 -4.54
CA LEU A 167 1.58 19.49 -3.57
C LEU A 167 0.98 18.83 -2.32
N TYR A 168 1.68 18.93 -1.20
CA TYR A 168 1.27 18.40 0.09
C TYR A 168 0.78 19.51 1.02
N LEU A 169 -0.19 19.18 1.86
CA LEU A 169 -0.55 19.94 3.05
C LEU A 169 0.16 19.32 4.26
N VAL A 170 0.85 20.13 5.07
CA VAL A 170 1.66 19.68 6.21
C VAL A 170 1.01 20.11 7.52
N TYR A 171 0.78 19.15 8.41
CA TYR A 171 0.21 19.34 9.73
C TYR A 171 1.31 19.57 10.79
N ARG A 172 0.95 20.13 11.96
CA ARG A 172 1.92 20.52 13.00
C ARG A 172 2.72 19.36 13.59
N ASP A 173 2.16 18.14 13.61
CA ASP A 173 2.85 16.90 14.01
C ASP A 173 3.82 16.39 12.91
N GLY A 174 3.80 17.02 11.73
CA GLY A 174 4.55 16.66 10.53
C GLY A 174 3.84 15.67 9.61
N SER A 175 2.63 15.24 9.93
CA SER A 175 1.73 14.48 9.05
C SER A 175 1.53 15.26 7.75
N CYS A 176 1.41 14.53 6.63
CA CYS A 176 1.29 15.18 5.32
C CYS A 176 0.25 14.51 4.42
N ILE A 177 -0.54 15.34 3.75
CA ILE A 177 -1.65 14.92 2.88
C ILE A 177 -1.39 15.45 1.48
N LEU A 178 -1.22 14.54 0.52
CA LEU A 178 -1.17 14.91 -0.90
C LEU A 178 -2.51 15.50 -1.34
N LEU A 179 -2.49 16.76 -1.78
CA LEU A 179 -3.66 17.44 -2.35
C LEU A 179 -3.75 17.18 -3.86
N GLU A 180 -2.65 17.41 -4.58
CA GLU A 180 -2.63 17.32 -6.03
C GLU A 180 -1.24 17.00 -6.60
N THR A 181 -1.24 16.34 -7.75
CA THR A 181 -0.03 16.09 -8.56
C THR A 181 -0.12 16.83 -9.89
N PHE A 182 0.83 17.71 -10.16
CA PHE A 182 0.94 18.50 -11.39
C PHE A 182 2.01 17.94 -12.31
N ARG A 183 1.84 18.07 -13.63
CA ARG A 183 2.82 17.61 -14.64
C ARG A 183 3.77 18.71 -15.15
N ASP A 184 3.47 19.96 -14.82
CA ASP A 184 4.28 21.11 -15.20
C ASP A 184 4.21 22.20 -14.12
N GLY A 185 5.24 23.04 -14.08
CA GLY A 185 5.38 24.08 -13.05
C GLY A 185 4.39 25.24 -13.17
N ASN A 186 3.81 25.49 -14.35
CA ASN A 186 2.82 26.56 -14.50
C ASN A 186 1.47 26.12 -13.93
N SER A 187 1.04 24.89 -14.22
CA SER A 187 -0.16 24.30 -13.62
C SER A 187 -0.04 24.23 -12.10
N LEU A 188 1.14 23.89 -11.57
CA LEU A 188 1.41 23.92 -10.13
C LEU A 188 1.22 25.34 -9.55
N LYS A 189 1.76 26.38 -10.19
CA LYS A 189 1.62 27.76 -9.70
C LYS A 189 0.16 28.19 -9.65
N GLN A 190 -0.61 27.90 -10.71
CA GLN A 190 -2.04 28.19 -10.75
C GLN A 190 -2.82 27.42 -9.69
N GLY A 191 -2.53 26.12 -9.52
CA GLY A 191 -3.12 25.30 -8.46
C GLY A 191 -2.78 25.81 -7.06
N LEU A 192 -1.53 26.20 -6.83
CA LEU A 192 -1.09 26.78 -5.57
C LEU A 192 -1.81 28.10 -5.26
N GLU A 193 -1.97 28.99 -6.24
CA GLU A 193 -2.74 30.23 -6.09
C GLU A 193 -4.20 29.93 -5.73
N PHE A 194 -4.82 28.95 -6.40
CA PHE A 194 -6.17 28.49 -6.07
C PHE A 194 -6.27 28.03 -4.60
N PHE A 195 -5.37 27.16 -4.13
CA PHE A 195 -5.40 26.69 -2.74
C PHE A 195 -5.10 27.82 -1.75
N LYS A 196 -4.12 28.68 -2.02
CA LYS A 196 -3.80 29.84 -1.16
C LYS A 196 -4.94 30.84 -1.05
N SER A 197 -5.78 30.97 -2.08
CA SER A 197 -6.97 31.83 -2.02
C SER A 197 -8.01 31.34 -1.01
N LYS A 198 -8.04 30.03 -0.73
CA LYS A 198 -8.99 29.39 0.19
C LYS A 198 -8.39 29.16 1.57
N LEU A 199 -7.13 28.72 1.60
CA LEU A 199 -6.38 28.37 2.80
C LEU A 199 -4.98 29.01 2.71
N PRO A 200 -4.82 30.24 3.23
CA PRO A 200 -3.62 31.08 3.05
C PRO A 200 -2.46 30.65 3.96
N LEU A 201 -1.91 29.47 3.68
CA LEU A 201 -0.75 28.90 4.37
C LEU A 201 0.57 29.30 3.67
N PRO A 202 1.70 29.28 4.41
CA PRO A 202 3.01 29.50 3.83
C PRO A 202 3.42 28.29 2.99
N VAL A 203 4.39 28.49 2.10
CA VAL A 203 4.82 27.52 1.09
C VAL A 203 6.28 27.18 1.29
N LEU A 204 6.58 25.89 1.48
CA LEU A 204 7.91 25.32 1.48
C LEU A 204 8.16 24.62 0.14
N ASP A 205 9.03 25.18 -0.68
CA ASP A 205 9.41 24.57 -1.95
C ASP A 205 10.69 23.74 -1.81
N ARG A 206 10.58 22.43 -2.07
CA ARG A 206 11.71 21.49 -2.16
C ARG A 206 11.83 20.86 -3.55
N SER A 207 11.24 21.51 -4.56
CA SER A 207 11.16 21.07 -5.94
C SER A 207 12.05 21.87 -6.90
N ASP A 208 12.94 22.70 -6.36
CA ASP A 208 13.86 23.60 -7.06
C ASP A 208 13.21 24.75 -7.87
N LEU A 209 11.89 24.94 -7.77
CA LEU A 209 11.17 26.00 -8.48
C LEU A 209 11.33 27.41 -7.85
N ARG A 210 11.93 27.48 -6.65
CA ARG A 210 12.17 28.70 -5.86
C ARG A 210 10.90 29.51 -5.57
N ILE A 211 9.79 28.83 -5.32
CA ILE A 211 8.47 29.44 -4.99
C ILE A 211 8.14 29.38 -3.49
N THR A 212 9.16 29.26 -2.62
CA THR A 212 8.99 29.34 -1.16
C THR A 212 8.42 30.71 -0.80
N ASN A 213 7.32 30.74 -0.04
CA ASN A 213 6.67 31.97 0.41
C ASN A 213 6.33 31.83 1.91
N PRO A 214 6.95 32.62 2.81
CA PRO A 214 6.70 32.52 4.25
C PRO A 214 5.40 33.17 4.71
N GLU A 215 4.69 33.91 3.84
CA GLU A 215 3.49 34.63 4.21
C GLU A 215 2.32 33.66 4.47
N SER A 216 1.70 33.84 5.63
CA SER A 216 0.50 33.15 6.06
C SER A 216 -0.52 34.13 6.62
N LYS A 217 -1.79 33.73 6.64
CA LYS A 217 -2.80 34.37 7.49
C LYS A 217 -3.27 33.38 8.54
N ASP A 218 -3.60 33.88 9.72
CA ASP A 218 -4.16 33.04 10.77
C ASP A 218 -5.50 32.44 10.30
N ILE A 219 -5.63 31.14 10.54
CA ILE A 219 -6.85 30.39 10.25
C ILE A 219 -7.59 30.25 11.57
N PRO A 220 -8.82 30.78 11.68
CA PRO A 220 -9.57 30.71 12.92
C PRO A 220 -9.94 29.26 13.22
N HIS A 221 -9.80 28.88 14.48
CA HIS A 221 -10.30 27.61 14.96
C HIS A 221 -11.78 27.76 15.33
N ASN A 222 -12.67 27.17 14.53
CA ASN A 222 -14.12 27.33 14.69
C ASN A 222 -14.80 26.10 15.30
N GLN A 223 -14.22 24.91 15.09
CA GLN A 223 -14.80 23.65 15.54
C GLN A 223 -13.69 22.62 15.82
N ASP A 224 -13.86 21.89 16.92
CA ASP A 224 -13.01 20.75 17.25
C ASP A 224 -13.27 19.58 16.28
N PRO A 225 -12.22 18.94 15.74
CA PRO A 225 -12.38 17.73 14.94
C PRO A 225 -13.05 16.60 15.74
N LYS A 226 -13.88 15.79 15.08
CA LYS A 226 -14.43 14.59 15.72
C LYS A 226 -13.32 13.63 16.14
N LYS A 227 -13.49 13.04 17.32
CA LYS A 227 -12.64 11.94 17.78
C LYS A 227 -12.81 10.75 16.85
N ILE A 228 -11.67 10.15 16.49
CA ILE A 228 -11.64 8.96 15.66
C ILE A 228 -12.21 7.77 16.45
N GLU A 229 -13.16 7.08 15.84
CA GLU A 229 -13.80 5.91 16.41
C GLU A 229 -12.87 4.68 16.40
N PRO A 230 -13.01 3.76 17.37
CA PRO A 230 -12.27 2.51 17.37
C PRO A 230 -12.53 1.70 16.10
N SER A 231 -11.45 1.23 15.49
CA SER A 231 -11.52 0.42 14.27
C SER A 231 -11.58 -1.08 14.56
N VAL A 232 -12.44 -1.80 13.82
CA VAL A 232 -12.47 -3.27 13.80
C VAL A 232 -11.18 -3.88 13.22
N TRP A 233 -10.41 -3.08 12.46
CA TRP A 233 -9.14 -3.49 11.87
C TRP A 233 -7.97 -3.34 12.81
N VAL A 234 -8.05 -2.45 13.81
CA VAL A 234 -6.96 -2.20 14.75
C VAL A 234 -7.27 -2.86 16.07
N LYS A 235 -6.58 -3.95 16.37
CA LYS A 235 -6.69 -4.62 17.67
C LYS A 235 -5.57 -4.14 18.58
N THR A 236 -5.95 -3.67 19.76
CA THR A 236 -5.05 -3.38 20.87
C THR A 236 -5.13 -4.51 21.89
N GLU A 237 -3.98 -5.01 22.36
CA GLU A 237 -3.90 -6.08 23.35
C GLU A 237 -2.78 -5.75 24.34
N SER A 238 -3.11 -5.68 25.63
CA SER A 238 -2.10 -5.53 26.69
C SER A 238 -1.34 -6.84 26.85
N LYS A 239 -0.01 -6.80 26.72
CA LYS A 239 0.90 -7.91 26.99
C LYS A 239 1.90 -7.50 28.07
N ASP A 240 2.57 -8.47 28.69
CA ASP A 240 3.61 -8.23 29.70
C ASP A 240 4.74 -7.30 29.20
N GLN A 241 4.93 -7.21 27.89
CA GLN A 241 5.97 -6.40 27.24
C GLN A 241 5.48 -4.99 26.81
N GLY A 242 4.19 -4.69 26.94
CA GLY A 242 3.57 -3.43 26.50
C GLY A 242 2.23 -3.61 25.79
N THR A 243 1.69 -2.51 25.27
CA THR A 243 0.49 -2.52 24.44
C THR A 243 0.87 -2.94 23.03
N LYS A 244 0.30 -4.06 22.60
CA LYS A 244 0.41 -4.58 21.25
C LYS A 244 -0.67 -3.96 20.38
N ILE A 245 -0.29 -3.48 19.21
CA ILE A 245 -1.16 -2.90 18.18
C ILE A 245 -0.97 -3.72 16.91
N GLU A 246 -2.08 -4.26 16.40
CA GLU A 246 -2.09 -5.08 15.20
C GLU A 246 -3.17 -4.62 14.25
N ILE A 247 -2.83 -4.48 12.97
CA ILE A 247 -3.83 -4.44 11.92
C ILE A 247 -4.21 -5.87 11.59
N ILE A 248 -5.40 -6.26 12.03
CA ILE A 248 -5.95 -7.59 11.84
C ILE A 248 -6.99 -7.52 10.74
N GLU A 249 -6.79 -8.34 9.72
CA GLU A 249 -7.83 -8.56 8.74
C GLU A 249 -8.96 -9.42 9.34
N PRO A 250 -10.22 -8.96 9.29
CA PRO A 250 -11.37 -9.74 9.72
C PRO A 250 -11.42 -11.07 8.97
N LYS A 251 -11.72 -12.14 9.70
CA LYS A 251 -11.83 -13.47 9.10
C LYS A 251 -12.95 -13.47 8.04
N SER A 252 -12.60 -13.84 6.82
CA SER A 252 -13.53 -14.01 5.71
C SER A 252 -13.50 -15.47 5.24
N ILE A 253 -14.67 -16.11 5.20
CA ILE A 253 -14.82 -17.51 4.73
C ILE A 253 -14.29 -17.64 3.30
N GLY A 254 -14.64 -16.69 2.41
CA GLY A 254 -14.19 -16.69 1.02
C GLY A 254 -12.68 -16.51 0.87
N LYS A 255 -12.06 -15.69 1.72
CA LYS A 255 -10.60 -15.50 1.70
C LYS A 255 -9.87 -16.74 2.24
N THR A 256 -10.40 -17.34 3.30
CA THR A 256 -9.89 -18.60 3.87
C THR A 256 -10.00 -19.74 2.86
N PHE A 257 -11.11 -19.79 2.12
CA PHE A 257 -11.29 -20.74 1.02
C PHE A 257 -10.27 -20.53 -0.10
N ILE A 258 -10.10 -19.32 -0.64
CA ILE A 258 -9.07 -19.02 -1.66
C ILE A 258 -7.66 -19.36 -1.16
N THR A 259 -7.37 -18.99 0.09
CA THR A 259 -6.10 -19.26 0.76
C THR A 259 -5.77 -20.75 0.84
N LEU A 260 -6.77 -21.61 0.98
CA LEU A 260 -6.61 -23.07 0.97
C LEU A 260 -6.64 -23.66 -0.45
N LEU A 261 -7.49 -23.11 -1.31
CA LEU A 261 -7.71 -23.58 -2.68
C LEU A 261 -6.48 -23.42 -3.57
N VAL A 262 -5.79 -22.28 -3.47
CA VAL A 262 -4.61 -22.00 -4.29
C VAL A 262 -3.50 -23.04 -4.01
N PRO A 263 -3.05 -23.27 -2.76
CA PRO A 263 -2.14 -24.37 -2.45
C PRO A 263 -2.68 -25.73 -2.90
N ALA A 264 -3.95 -26.04 -2.69
CA ALA A 264 -4.54 -27.32 -3.08
C ALA A 264 -4.47 -27.56 -4.60
N LEU A 265 -4.70 -26.53 -5.43
CA LEU A 265 -4.54 -26.63 -6.88
C LEU A 265 -3.09 -26.87 -7.29
N PHE A 266 -2.15 -26.13 -6.67
CA PHE A 266 -0.72 -26.25 -7.01
C PHE A 266 -0.12 -27.59 -6.56
N TYR A 267 -0.37 -28.00 -5.31
CA TYR A 267 0.09 -29.29 -4.80
C TYR A 267 -0.66 -30.47 -5.43
N GLY A 268 -1.94 -30.31 -5.76
CA GLY A 268 -2.71 -31.32 -6.49
C GLY A 268 -2.21 -31.52 -7.92
N ALA A 269 -1.88 -30.43 -8.62
CA ALA A 269 -1.24 -30.50 -9.94
C ALA A 269 0.10 -31.24 -9.87
N TRP A 270 0.92 -30.89 -8.87
CA TRP A 270 2.22 -31.52 -8.66
C TRP A 270 2.09 -33.01 -8.33
N PHE A 271 1.20 -33.39 -7.42
CA PHE A 271 0.94 -34.79 -7.06
C PHE A 271 0.48 -35.61 -8.28
N THR A 272 -0.42 -35.06 -9.09
CA THR A 272 -0.94 -35.74 -10.30
C THR A 272 0.18 -35.98 -11.32
N VAL A 273 1.04 -34.98 -11.52
CA VAL A 273 2.22 -35.08 -12.40
C VAL A 273 3.22 -36.14 -11.89
N VAL A 274 3.52 -36.13 -10.59
CA VAL A 274 4.44 -37.11 -9.98
C VAL A 274 3.89 -38.53 -10.03
N ASN A 275 2.60 -38.71 -9.75
CA ASN A 275 1.96 -40.04 -9.76
C ASN A 275 1.90 -40.64 -11.19
N SER A 276 1.68 -39.83 -12.22
CA SER A 276 1.72 -40.27 -13.62
C SER A 276 3.16 -40.62 -14.06
N PHE A 277 4.17 -39.84 -13.64
CA PHE A 277 5.57 -40.16 -13.89
C PHE A 277 6.00 -41.51 -13.29
N PHE A 278 5.58 -41.82 -12.05
CA PHE A 278 5.85 -43.12 -11.44
C PHE A 278 5.11 -44.28 -12.11
N GLY A 279 3.98 -44.02 -12.77
CA GLY A 279 3.19 -45.01 -13.50
C GLY A 279 3.74 -45.34 -14.90
N ASN A 280 4.38 -44.38 -15.58
CA ASN A 280 4.86 -44.57 -16.94
C ASN A 280 6.10 -43.70 -17.26
N PHE A 281 7.29 -44.25 -17.02
CA PHE A 281 8.58 -43.52 -17.06
C PHE A 281 9.03 -43.06 -18.46
N GLU A 282 8.45 -43.57 -19.55
CA GLU A 282 8.89 -43.28 -20.93
C GLU A 282 8.39 -41.92 -21.46
N ASN A 283 7.44 -41.26 -20.79
CA ASN A 283 6.92 -39.96 -21.21
C ASN A 283 7.89 -38.81 -20.84
N LEU A 284 8.92 -38.62 -21.67
CA LEU A 284 9.94 -37.55 -21.57
C LEU A 284 9.37 -36.11 -21.54
N ILE A 285 8.15 -35.89 -22.02
CA ILE A 285 7.44 -34.60 -21.99
C ILE A 285 7.23 -34.09 -20.55
N PHE A 286 7.13 -34.99 -19.56
CA PHE A 286 6.98 -34.60 -18.16
C PHE A 286 8.26 -34.04 -17.52
N LEU A 287 9.45 -34.46 -17.98
CA LEU A 287 10.72 -34.02 -17.40
C LEU A 287 11.04 -32.53 -17.70
N ILE A 288 10.65 -32.08 -18.90
CA ILE A 288 10.83 -30.68 -19.38
C ILE A 288 9.90 -29.72 -18.61
N PHE A 289 8.74 -30.19 -18.16
CA PHE A 289 7.81 -29.41 -17.32
C PHE A 289 8.18 -29.49 -15.83
N ILE A 290 8.57 -30.65 -15.31
CA ILE A 290 8.84 -30.87 -13.88
C ILE A 290 9.95 -29.97 -13.37
N ILE A 291 11.09 -29.84 -14.07
CA ILE A 291 12.26 -29.17 -13.48
C ILE A 291 12.05 -27.65 -13.36
N PRO A 292 11.63 -26.91 -14.41
CA PRO A 292 11.41 -25.46 -14.31
C PRO A 292 10.14 -25.11 -13.51
N PHE A 293 9.06 -25.88 -13.66
CA PHE A 293 7.79 -25.61 -12.98
C PHE A 293 7.84 -25.99 -11.49
N SER A 294 8.53 -27.08 -11.12
CA SER A 294 8.63 -27.52 -9.71
C SER A 294 9.67 -26.73 -8.93
N VAL A 295 10.87 -26.48 -9.47
CA VAL A 295 11.93 -25.80 -8.70
C VAL A 295 11.66 -24.31 -8.59
N PHE A 296 11.32 -23.66 -9.70
CA PHE A 296 11.10 -22.21 -9.73
C PHE A 296 9.72 -21.83 -9.23
N PHE A 297 8.66 -22.54 -9.65
CA PHE A 297 7.29 -22.16 -9.29
C PHE A 297 6.85 -22.76 -7.96
N LEU A 298 7.06 -24.05 -7.69
CA LEU A 298 6.66 -24.64 -6.39
C LEU A 298 7.50 -24.06 -5.25
N GLY A 299 8.82 -23.96 -5.41
CA GLY A 299 9.72 -23.41 -4.38
C GLY A 299 9.39 -21.95 -4.05
N ILE A 300 9.34 -21.08 -5.06
CA ILE A 300 9.05 -19.66 -4.86
C ILE A 300 7.59 -19.46 -4.44
N THR A 301 6.62 -20.11 -5.08
CA THR A 301 5.19 -19.93 -4.71
C THR A 301 4.90 -20.52 -3.35
N THR A 302 5.51 -21.63 -2.95
CA THR A 302 5.37 -22.17 -1.58
C THR A 302 5.99 -21.23 -0.56
N LEU A 303 7.25 -20.81 -0.75
CA LEU A 303 7.90 -19.84 0.15
C LEU A 303 7.06 -18.55 0.23
N MET A 304 6.65 -17.99 -0.90
CA MET A 304 5.86 -16.76 -0.97
C MET A 304 4.47 -16.93 -0.37
N THR A 305 3.78 -18.05 -0.59
CA THR A 305 2.44 -18.30 -0.04
C THR A 305 2.54 -18.52 1.47
N VAL A 306 3.53 -19.26 1.95
CA VAL A 306 3.82 -19.40 3.38
C VAL A 306 4.16 -18.03 3.98
N PHE A 307 5.01 -17.24 3.34
CA PHE A 307 5.32 -15.89 3.80
C PHE A 307 4.08 -15.00 3.82
N ILE A 308 3.27 -14.94 2.77
CA ILE A 308 2.09 -14.07 2.68
C ILE A 308 0.99 -14.49 3.67
N LEU A 309 0.72 -15.79 3.79
CA LEU A 309 -0.36 -16.30 4.64
C LEU A 309 -0.02 -16.26 6.12
N PHE A 310 1.25 -16.43 6.45
CA PHE A 310 1.67 -16.49 7.84
C PHE A 310 2.35 -15.21 8.30
N LYS A 311 2.80 -14.28 7.44
CA LYS A 311 3.43 -13.01 7.87
C LYS A 311 2.51 -12.22 8.79
N LYS A 312 3.13 -11.70 9.85
CA LYS A 312 2.48 -10.89 10.86
C LYS A 312 3.48 -9.85 11.37
N THR A 313 3.18 -8.59 11.12
CA THR A 313 3.90 -7.47 11.71
C THR A 313 3.16 -7.07 12.98
N GLU A 314 3.78 -7.25 14.14
CA GLU A 314 3.26 -6.78 15.43
C GLU A 314 3.99 -5.48 15.80
N VAL A 315 3.24 -4.44 16.13
CA VAL A 315 3.80 -3.20 16.69
C VAL A 315 3.54 -3.26 18.19
N ILE A 316 4.59 -3.28 19.01
CA ILE A 316 4.47 -3.33 20.47
C ILE A 316 5.08 -2.06 21.04
N ALA A 317 4.29 -1.28 21.76
CA ALA A 317 4.73 -0.04 22.37
C ALA A 317 4.58 -0.10 23.90
N ASN A 318 5.51 0.54 24.60
CA ASN A 318 5.38 0.85 26.02
C ASN A 318 5.99 2.23 26.27
N SER A 319 5.99 2.68 27.53
CA SER A 319 6.53 4.00 27.90
C SER A 319 8.05 4.15 27.74
N LEU A 320 8.78 3.11 27.32
CA LEU A 320 10.23 3.11 27.18
C LEU A 320 10.71 2.89 25.73
N GLU A 321 9.96 2.13 24.93
CA GLU A 321 10.36 1.75 23.59
C GLU A 321 9.18 1.34 22.68
N LEU A 322 9.43 1.42 21.38
CA LEU A 322 8.63 0.82 20.33
C LEU A 322 9.37 -0.36 19.71
N LYS A 323 8.68 -1.49 19.59
CA LYS A 323 9.20 -2.72 18.97
C LYS A 323 8.39 -3.05 17.74
N LEU A 324 9.07 -3.17 16.61
CA LEU A 324 8.53 -3.78 15.41
C LEU A 324 8.95 -5.24 15.41
N ARG A 325 7.99 -6.14 15.64
CA ARG A 325 8.22 -7.57 15.63
C ARG A 325 7.66 -8.14 14.33
N TYR A 326 8.55 -8.73 13.54
CA TYR A 326 8.17 -9.54 12.41
C TYR A 326 8.09 -10.98 12.88
N SER A 327 6.91 -11.57 12.72
CA SER A 327 6.59 -12.93 13.14
C SER A 327 5.81 -13.64 12.06
N THR A 328 5.65 -14.95 12.22
CA THR A 328 4.71 -15.72 11.42
C THR A 328 3.60 -16.32 12.30
N ARG A 329 2.41 -16.53 11.73
CA ARG A 329 1.30 -17.24 12.37
C ARG A 329 1.62 -18.73 12.63
N ILE A 330 2.67 -19.29 12.03
CA ILE A 330 3.23 -20.60 12.39
C ILE A 330 4.21 -20.40 13.55
N PRO A 331 3.98 -20.98 14.74
CA PRO A 331 4.83 -20.78 15.93
C PRO A 331 6.30 -21.18 15.72
N ILE A 332 6.55 -22.33 15.09
CA ILE A 332 7.91 -22.86 14.86
C ILE A 332 8.67 -22.01 13.83
N LEU A 333 7.99 -21.56 12.78
CA LEU A 333 8.61 -20.69 11.78
C LEU A 333 8.85 -19.28 12.36
N SER A 334 8.01 -18.85 13.31
CA SER A 334 8.15 -17.57 13.99
C SER A 334 9.33 -17.53 14.94
N SER A 335 9.72 -18.65 15.55
CA SER A 335 10.93 -18.70 16.39
C SER A 335 12.21 -18.68 15.54
N LEU A 336 12.18 -19.25 14.34
CA LEU A 336 13.30 -19.28 13.40
C LEU A 336 13.48 -17.97 12.61
N LEU A 337 12.38 -17.32 12.22
CA LEU A 337 12.36 -16.07 11.43
C LEU A 337 12.18 -14.83 12.31
N TYR A 338 12.37 -14.97 13.62
CA TYR A 338 12.15 -13.90 14.59
C TYR A 338 13.09 -12.72 14.29
N LYS A 339 12.51 -11.61 13.82
CA LYS A 339 13.25 -10.37 13.67
C LYS A 339 12.53 -9.25 14.39
N GLU A 340 13.25 -8.61 15.30
CA GLU A 340 12.74 -7.52 16.12
C GLU A 340 13.62 -6.29 15.88
N ARG A 341 12.98 -5.15 15.58
CA ARG A 341 13.64 -3.85 15.57
C ARG A 341 13.09 -3.03 16.73
N ARG A 342 13.99 -2.60 17.62
CA ARG A 342 13.65 -1.80 18.80
C ARG A 342 14.03 -0.36 18.58
N PHE A 343 13.16 0.53 19.01
CA PHE A 343 13.37 1.98 19.00
C PHE A 343 13.13 2.49 20.41
N PRO A 344 14.17 2.86 21.16
CA PRO A 344 13.97 3.46 22.47
C PRO A 344 13.21 4.80 22.31
N LEU A 345 12.34 5.13 23.26
CA LEU A 345 11.54 6.36 23.24
C LEU A 345 12.40 7.60 23.03
N SER A 346 13.61 7.63 23.62
CA SER A 346 14.58 8.72 23.47
C SER A 346 14.99 8.97 22.01
N SER A 347 14.96 7.95 21.16
CA SER A 347 15.27 8.03 19.74
C SER A 347 14.07 8.41 18.86
N ILE A 348 12.85 8.26 19.39
CA ILE A 348 11.61 8.56 18.66
C ILE A 348 11.31 10.05 18.82
N ARG A 349 11.00 10.68 17.70
CA ARG A 349 10.57 12.08 17.66
C ARG A 349 9.05 12.17 17.69
N ASN A 350 8.42 11.59 16.69
CA ASN A 350 6.97 11.53 16.53
C ASN A 350 6.56 10.23 15.83
N VAL A 351 5.28 9.92 15.94
CA VAL A 351 4.58 8.96 15.10
C VAL A 351 3.67 9.81 14.22
N ARG A 352 3.59 9.53 12.92
CA ARG A 352 2.76 10.35 12.02
C ARG A 352 2.23 9.60 10.82
N THR A 353 1.07 10.03 10.33
CA THR A 353 0.49 9.49 9.09
C THR A 353 0.84 10.32 7.85
N ILE A 354 1.09 9.63 6.74
CA ILE A 354 1.44 10.23 5.45
C ILE A 354 0.54 9.64 4.38
N ARG A 355 -0.19 10.51 3.67
CA ARG A 355 -0.92 10.16 2.45
C ARG A 355 -0.15 10.70 1.25
N MET A 356 0.29 9.80 0.38
CA MET A 356 1.22 10.11 -0.70
C MET A 356 0.75 9.62 -2.07
N GLU A 357 1.63 9.70 -3.06
CA GLU A 357 1.35 9.32 -4.43
C GLU A 357 0.75 7.91 -4.57
N GLN A 358 -0.08 7.71 -5.60
CA GLN A 358 -0.86 6.48 -5.85
C GLN A 358 -1.82 6.13 -4.69
N ASP A 359 -2.21 7.14 -3.92
CA ASP A 359 -3.03 7.04 -2.71
C ASP A 359 -2.43 6.11 -1.64
N ASN A 360 -1.13 5.88 -1.61
CA ASN A 360 -0.54 5.09 -0.52
C ASN A 360 -0.72 5.82 0.82
N GLN A 361 -1.11 5.08 1.85
CA GLN A 361 -1.31 5.60 3.20
C GLN A 361 -0.35 4.88 4.14
N ILE A 362 0.46 5.64 4.88
CA ILE A 362 1.56 5.08 5.65
C ILE A 362 1.55 5.68 7.05
N LEU A 363 1.58 4.81 8.06
CA LEU A 363 1.95 5.19 9.42
C LEU A 363 3.45 5.09 9.55
N CYS A 364 4.08 6.17 9.99
CA CYS A 364 5.52 6.30 10.09
C CYS A 364 5.97 6.63 11.51
N ILE A 365 7.22 6.31 11.81
CA ILE A 365 7.95 6.85 12.95
C ILE A 365 9.10 7.71 12.44
N ALA A 366 9.25 8.93 12.95
CA ALA A 366 10.45 9.73 12.70
C ALA A 366 11.42 9.59 13.87
N LEU A 367 12.69 9.40 13.54
CA LEU A 367 13.77 9.20 14.51
C LEU A 367 14.67 10.43 14.58
N LYS A 368 15.13 10.75 15.79
CA LYS A 368 16.09 11.84 16.06
C LYS A 368 17.51 11.50 15.62
N SER A 369 17.83 10.21 15.55
CA SER A 369 19.13 9.71 15.12
C SER A 369 18.94 8.53 14.17
N SER A 370 19.75 8.45 13.11
CA SER A 370 19.75 7.29 12.24
C SER A 370 20.21 6.08 13.05
N ASN A 371 19.38 5.05 13.11
CA ASN A 371 19.79 3.79 13.72
C ASN A 371 20.72 3.11 12.71
N GLY A 372 22.04 3.18 12.97
CA GLY A 372 23.18 2.90 12.07
C GLY A 372 23.25 1.56 11.32
N LEU A 373 22.16 0.80 11.20
CA LEU A 373 22.01 -0.34 10.32
C LEU A 373 21.80 0.12 8.86
N LYS A 374 22.86 0.60 8.22
CA LYS A 374 22.85 0.90 6.78
C LYS A 374 22.72 -0.36 5.90
N GLN A 375 22.94 -1.55 6.44
CA GLN A 375 22.70 -2.79 5.71
C GLN A 375 21.24 -3.22 5.87
N ARG A 376 20.44 -2.87 4.86
CA ARG A 376 19.17 -3.55 4.60
C ARG A 376 19.46 -5.04 4.44
N THR A 377 19.08 -5.86 5.41
CA THR A 377 19.17 -7.30 5.25
C THR A 377 18.11 -7.76 4.25
N PHE A 378 18.33 -8.92 3.61
CA PHE A 378 17.35 -9.52 2.70
C PHE A 378 15.96 -9.67 3.35
N LEU A 379 15.92 -9.91 4.67
CA LEU A 379 14.69 -9.95 5.45
C LEU A 379 14.02 -8.57 5.60
N ASP A 380 14.76 -7.47 5.74
CA ASP A 380 14.17 -6.12 5.76
C ASP A 380 13.51 -5.76 4.43
N PHE A 381 14.08 -6.30 3.33
CA PHE A 381 13.49 -6.22 2.01
C PHE A 381 12.20 -7.06 1.87
N LEU A 382 12.15 -8.27 2.45
CA LEU A 382 10.95 -9.14 2.50
C LEU A 382 9.87 -8.66 3.49
N TYR A 383 10.17 -7.70 4.36
CA TYR A 383 9.20 -7.23 5.35
C TYR A 383 8.76 -5.78 5.16
N ASN A 384 9.27 -5.14 4.10
CA ASN A 384 8.78 -3.87 3.57
C ASN A 384 8.80 -2.71 4.59
N ILE A 385 9.77 -2.69 5.52
CA ILE A 385 9.94 -1.64 6.54
C ILE A 385 10.16 -0.25 5.90
N GLN A 386 10.57 -0.22 4.63
CA GLN A 386 10.66 0.99 3.80
C GLN A 386 10.19 0.66 2.38
N GLY A 387 8.94 0.22 2.25
CA GLY A 387 8.35 -0.10 0.94
C GLY A 387 8.16 1.09 0.02
N VAL A 388 8.24 2.30 0.56
CA VAL A 388 8.08 3.55 -0.18
C VAL A 388 9.20 4.50 0.18
N ASN A 389 9.61 5.32 -0.78
CA ASN A 389 10.63 6.32 -0.55
C ASN A 389 10.08 7.47 0.31
N LEU A 390 10.45 7.46 1.58
CA LEU A 390 10.09 8.46 2.58
C LEU A 390 11.16 9.55 2.78
N SER A 391 12.35 9.43 2.15
CA SER A 391 13.47 10.34 2.43
C SER A 391 13.14 11.79 2.05
N ALA A 392 12.46 12.01 0.92
CA ALA A 392 12.03 13.33 0.49
C ALA A 392 10.98 13.98 1.43
N LYS A 393 10.33 13.18 2.28
CA LYS A 393 9.31 13.58 3.25
C LYS A 393 9.87 13.77 4.67
N GLN A 394 11.19 13.67 4.84
CA GLN A 394 11.84 13.97 6.13
C GLN A 394 11.74 15.47 6.43
N LEU A 395 11.28 15.81 7.62
CA LEU A 395 11.24 17.20 8.09
C LEU A 395 12.51 17.54 8.86
N PRO A 396 12.86 18.82 9.02
CA PRO A 396 14.05 19.21 9.76
C PRO A 396 14.05 18.67 11.17
N GLY A 397 15.14 17.98 11.56
CA GLY A 397 15.25 17.25 12.82
C GLY A 397 14.97 15.75 12.71
N ASP A 398 14.41 15.28 11.58
CA ASP A 398 14.26 13.86 11.30
C ASP A 398 15.57 13.33 10.71
N ALA A 399 16.24 12.44 11.44
CA ALA A 399 17.39 11.72 10.90
C ALA A 399 16.97 10.55 10.01
N GLU A 400 15.84 9.91 10.33
CA GLU A 400 15.32 8.75 9.59
C GLU A 400 13.78 8.76 9.71
N LEU A 401 13.08 8.45 8.61
CA LEU A 401 11.63 8.28 8.59
C LEU A 401 11.31 6.86 8.14
N LEU A 402 10.59 6.12 8.98
CA LEU A 402 10.35 4.69 8.81
C LEU A 402 8.87 4.39 8.71
N GLY A 403 8.46 3.77 7.60
CA GLY A 403 7.10 3.28 7.43
C GLY A 403 6.90 2.00 8.24
N ILE A 404 6.09 2.06 9.28
CA ILE A 404 5.81 0.90 10.14
C ILE A 404 4.60 0.10 9.64
N ILE A 405 3.64 0.79 9.03
CA ILE A 405 2.45 0.20 8.41
C ILE A 405 2.17 0.93 7.10
N THR A 406 1.96 0.18 6.02
CA THR A 406 1.54 0.72 4.72
C THR A 406 0.24 0.06 4.31
N LEU A 407 -0.78 0.86 4.02
CA LEU A 407 -2.04 0.39 3.47
C LEU A 407 -2.06 0.64 1.96
N ALA A 408 -2.36 -0.41 1.22
CA ALA A 408 -2.69 -0.29 -0.19
C ALA A 408 -4.07 0.37 -0.34
N SER A 409 -4.18 1.29 -1.28
CA SER A 409 -5.45 1.93 -1.57
C SER A 409 -6.41 1.05 -2.35
N TRP A 410 -7.70 1.36 -2.25
CA TRP A 410 -8.78 0.76 -3.05
C TRP A 410 -9.13 -0.71 -2.72
N LEU A 411 -8.81 -1.18 -1.52
CA LEU A 411 -9.21 -2.51 -1.05
C LEU A 411 -10.68 -2.53 -0.58
N PRO A 412 -11.55 -3.38 -1.16
CA PRO A 412 -12.95 -3.47 -0.76
C PRO A 412 -13.05 -4.12 0.61
N LYS A 413 -13.66 -3.41 1.58
CA LYS A 413 -13.69 -3.82 2.99
C LYS A 413 -12.28 -4.12 3.51
N GLY A 414 -11.29 -3.30 3.17
CA GLY A 414 -9.95 -3.32 3.75
C GLY A 414 -9.76 -2.18 4.75
N PRO A 415 -8.61 -2.13 5.44
CA PRO A 415 -8.31 -1.01 6.32
C PRO A 415 -8.17 0.30 5.51
N GLY A 416 -8.34 1.46 6.13
CA GLY A 416 -8.20 2.78 5.52
C GLY A 416 -7.51 3.80 6.39
N TYR A 417 -7.62 5.05 5.98
CA TYR A 417 -6.89 6.14 6.62
C TYR A 417 -7.26 6.31 8.09
N SER A 418 -8.55 6.23 8.43
CA SER A 418 -9.03 6.28 9.82
C SER A 418 -8.41 5.23 10.72
N ASP A 419 -8.11 4.04 10.18
CA ASP A 419 -7.46 2.97 10.95
C ASP A 419 -5.99 3.33 11.27
N LEU A 420 -5.30 4.00 10.35
CA LEU A 420 -3.93 4.47 10.60
C LEU A 420 -3.90 5.60 11.61
N VAL A 421 -4.80 6.58 11.51
CA VAL A 421 -4.84 7.69 12.47
C VAL A 421 -5.30 7.19 13.85
N TYR A 422 -6.20 6.20 13.91
CA TYR A 422 -6.50 5.53 15.17
C TYR A 422 -5.26 4.85 15.77
N ALA A 423 -4.50 4.10 14.96
CA ALA A 423 -3.28 3.44 15.41
C ALA A 423 -2.18 4.43 15.84
N GLU A 424 -2.06 5.57 15.14
CA GLU A 424 -1.21 6.71 15.50
C GLU A 424 -1.56 7.22 16.90
N ASN A 425 -2.82 7.61 17.14
CA ASN A 425 -3.29 8.12 18.42
C ASN A 425 -3.02 7.15 19.58
N VAL A 426 -3.22 5.85 19.36
CA VAL A 426 -2.93 4.82 20.36
C VAL A 426 -1.42 4.74 20.63
N LEU A 427 -0.58 4.75 19.60
CA LEU A 427 0.87 4.71 19.75
C LEU A 427 1.40 5.93 20.51
N GLU A 428 0.97 7.12 20.14
CA GLU A 428 1.37 8.36 20.81
C GLU A 428 0.99 8.35 22.28
N SER A 429 -0.24 7.92 22.58
CA SER A 429 -0.74 7.80 23.94
C SER A 429 0.08 6.80 24.78
N VAL A 430 0.41 5.63 24.24
CA VAL A 430 1.17 4.59 24.96
C VAL A 430 2.65 4.98 25.15
N LEU A 431 3.25 5.60 24.14
CA LEU A 431 4.64 6.05 24.19
C LEU A 431 4.80 7.30 25.07
N GLY A 432 3.71 8.01 25.38
CA GLY A 432 3.76 9.28 26.10
C GLY A 432 4.53 10.35 25.32
N LEU A 433 4.46 10.30 23.99
CA LEU A 433 5.10 11.31 23.14
C LEU A 433 4.39 12.64 23.38
N ARG A 434 5.17 13.68 23.71
CA ARG A 434 4.64 15.04 23.67
C ARG A 434 4.54 15.43 22.21
N GLU A 435 3.35 15.80 21.76
CA GLU A 435 3.09 16.29 20.41
C GLU A 435 4.09 17.41 20.10
N GLU A 436 5.09 17.12 19.27
CA GLU A 436 6.08 18.11 18.88
C GLU A 436 5.43 19.01 17.83
N SER A 437 4.91 20.16 18.27
CA SER A 437 4.28 21.14 17.38
C SER A 437 5.34 21.85 16.55
N LEU A 438 5.48 21.43 15.29
CA LEU A 438 6.29 22.09 14.30
C LEU A 438 5.61 23.39 13.86
N THR A 439 6.42 24.41 13.56
CA THR A 439 5.96 25.62 12.87
C THR A 439 6.65 25.74 11.51
N PHE A 440 6.14 26.62 10.64
CA PHE A 440 6.79 26.90 9.37
C PHE A 440 8.27 27.30 9.51
N SER A 441 8.62 28.03 10.58
CA SER A 441 10.00 28.43 10.85
C SER A 441 10.95 27.24 11.08
N ASN A 442 10.45 26.19 11.73
CA ASN A 442 11.18 24.92 11.90
C ASN A 442 11.43 24.25 10.54
N LEU A 443 10.51 24.41 9.59
CA LEU A 443 10.63 23.82 8.24
C LEU A 443 11.61 24.60 7.35
N ALA A 444 11.52 25.93 7.35
CA ALA A 444 12.26 26.81 6.43
C ALA A 444 13.72 27.05 6.84
N SER A 445 14.06 26.95 8.13
CA SER A 445 15.44 27.15 8.63
C SER A 445 16.44 26.10 8.12
N SER A 446 15.96 24.95 7.63
CA SER A 446 16.79 23.83 7.18
C SER A 446 17.10 23.83 5.68
N THR A 447 16.45 24.65 4.87
CA THR A 447 16.69 24.70 3.42
C THR A 447 18.00 25.43 3.05
N LYS A 448 18.69 26.00 4.05
CA LYS A 448 20.08 26.46 3.93
C LYS A 448 21.04 25.34 4.35
N LYS A 449 21.32 24.40 3.45
CA LYS A 449 22.52 23.56 3.53
C LYS A 449 22.94 23.07 2.16
#